data_AF-A0A090VJP9-F1
#
_entry.id   AF-A0A090VJP9-F1
#
_cell.length_a   1.000
_cell.length_b   1.000
_cell.length_c   1.000
_cell.angle_alpha   90.00
_cell.angle_beta   90.00
_cell.angle_gamma   90.00
#
_symmetry.space_group_name_H-M   'P 1'
#
loop_
_entity.id
_entity.type
_entity.pdbx_description
1 polymer ?
#
loop_
_entity_poly.entity_id
_entity_poly.type
_entity_poly.pdbx_seq_one_letter_code
_entity_poly.pdbx_strand_id
1 'polypeptide(L)'
;MTSGLIIATIQFLLDMNKSNFEVGSWLYHCAHIDVIYIFPIIFAVSLLGSFLGTYLTAPTNMETLKAFYNNVRPWGWWHPVYKALKIDEPEVTKNTDFKADMLNCLVGIIWQSSMVLLPIYFMIRDYPKSLIALLIFIITSVILKFTWLDKVRQIPDTEDLSNE
;
A
#
# COMPACT_ATOMS: atom_id res chain seq x y z
N MET A 1 5.19 -5.34 -15.74
CA MET A 1 6.04 -6.40 -15.16
C MET A 1 7.39 -6.51 -15.84
N THR A 2 7.48 -6.34 -17.17
CA THR A 2 8.75 -6.40 -17.94
C THR A 2 9.75 -5.29 -17.62
N SER A 3 9.28 -4.05 -17.41
CA SER A 3 10.17 -2.90 -17.12
C SER A 3 10.98 -3.06 -15.84
N GLY A 4 10.36 -3.61 -14.78
CA GLY A 4 11.06 -3.86 -13.51
C GLY A 4 12.11 -4.96 -13.62
N LEU A 5 11.84 -6.00 -14.41
CA LEU A 5 12.81 -7.07 -14.68
C LEU A 5 14.04 -6.53 -15.42
N ILE A 6 13.82 -5.70 -16.45
CA ILE A 6 14.91 -5.07 -17.22
C ILE A 6 15.78 -4.20 -16.32
N ILE A 7 15.16 -3.34 -15.50
CA ILE A 7 15.89 -2.46 -14.58
C ILE A 7 16.70 -3.29 -13.57
N ALA A 8 16.11 -4.34 -12.99
CA ALA A 8 16.80 -5.22 -12.05
C ALA A 8 17.98 -5.96 -12.69
N THR A 9 17.82 -6.44 -13.93
CA THR A 9 18.91 -7.09 -14.67
C THR A 9 20.04 -6.10 -14.97
N ILE A 10 19.73 -4.88 -15.41
CA ILE A 10 20.74 -3.84 -15.65
C ILE A 10 21.46 -3.49 -14.34
N GLN A 11 20.73 -3.31 -13.25
CA GLN A 11 21.31 -3.02 -11.95
C GLN A 11 22.23 -4.14 -11.46
N PHE A 12 21.82 -5.40 -11.65
CA PHE A 12 22.65 -6.57 -11.33
C PHE A 12 23.95 -6.60 -12.15
N LEU A 13 23.88 -6.35 -13.47
CA LEU A 13 25.06 -6.32 -14.34
C LEU A 13 26.02 -5.17 -14.00
N LEU A 14 25.48 -4.02 -13.60
CA LEU A 14 26.27 -2.89 -13.13
C LEU A 14 26.95 -3.23 -11.80
N ASP A 15 26.23 -3.83 -10.83
CA ASP A 15 26.77 -4.30 -9.56
C ASP A 15 27.92 -5.29 -9.74
N MET A 16 27.78 -6.26 -10.65
CA MET A 16 28.85 -7.22 -10.95
C MET A 16 30.11 -6.58 -11.53
N ASN A 17 29.99 -5.45 -12.24
CA ASN A 17 31.09 -4.76 -12.91
C ASN A 17 31.59 -3.50 -12.19
N LYS A 18 31.10 -3.20 -10.98
CA LYS A 18 31.43 -1.97 -10.24
C LYS A 18 32.93 -1.71 -10.11
N SER A 19 33.73 -2.76 -9.90
CA SER A 19 35.18 -2.66 -9.74
C SER A 19 35.95 -2.38 -11.04
N ASN A 20 35.31 -2.58 -12.21
CA ASN A 20 35.94 -2.40 -13.52
C ASN A 20 35.74 -0.99 -14.09
N PHE A 21 34.97 -0.13 -13.41
CA PHE A 21 34.79 1.25 -13.85
C PHE A 21 36.02 2.11 -13.49
N GLU A 22 36.43 2.97 -14.42
CA GLU A 22 37.50 3.92 -14.18
C GLU A 22 37.17 4.84 -13.00
N VAL A 23 38.09 4.92 -12.04
CA VAL A 23 37.95 5.72 -10.82
C VAL A 23 37.84 7.19 -11.21
N GLY A 24 36.72 7.82 -10.84
CA GLY A 24 36.40 9.21 -11.19
C GLY A 24 35.49 9.40 -12.41
N SER A 25 35.09 8.31 -13.09
CA SER A 25 34.07 8.38 -14.15
C SER A 25 32.66 8.62 -13.55
N TRP A 26 31.76 9.22 -14.33
CA TRP A 26 30.37 9.42 -13.90
C TRP A 26 29.66 8.09 -13.56
N LEU A 27 29.93 7.02 -14.33
CA LEU A 27 29.42 5.67 -14.04
C LEU A 27 29.93 5.13 -12.70
N TYR A 28 31.20 5.35 -12.37
CA TYR A 28 31.78 4.92 -11.10
C TYR A 28 31.04 5.55 -9.91
N HIS A 29 30.75 6.85 -9.98
CA HIS A 29 29.99 7.55 -8.95
C HIS A 29 28.54 7.03 -8.87
N CYS A 30 27.84 6.91 -9.99
CA CYS A 30 26.47 6.40 -9.99
C CYS A 30 26.36 4.96 -9.44
N ALA A 31 27.34 4.11 -9.72
CA ALA A 31 27.31 2.73 -9.28
C ALA A 31 27.64 2.59 -7.77
N HIS A 32 28.49 3.45 -7.21
CA HIS A 32 28.91 3.37 -5.80
C HIS A 32 28.04 4.18 -4.83
N ILE A 33 27.02 4.90 -5.31
CA ILE A 33 26.08 5.58 -4.43
C ILE A 33 25.07 4.57 -3.88
N ASP A 34 24.95 4.54 -2.55
CA ASP A 34 23.91 3.74 -1.90
C ASP A 34 22.51 4.28 -2.21
N VAL A 35 21.57 3.36 -2.42
CA VAL A 35 20.17 3.67 -2.75
C VAL A 35 19.52 4.59 -1.72
N ILE A 36 19.93 4.52 -0.45
CA ILE A 36 19.39 5.35 0.63
C ILE A 36 19.60 6.86 0.38
N TYR A 37 20.70 7.23 -0.28
CA TYR A 37 20.97 8.63 -0.64
C TYR A 37 20.20 9.09 -1.88
N ILE A 38 19.89 8.16 -2.79
CA ILE A 38 19.10 8.44 -4.00
C ILE A 38 17.59 8.41 -3.71
N PHE A 39 17.16 7.76 -2.63
CA PHE A 39 15.76 7.58 -2.27
C PHE A 39 14.92 8.87 -2.31
N PRO A 40 15.35 10.02 -1.75
CA PRO A 40 14.57 11.26 -1.83
C PRO A 40 14.31 11.73 -3.26
N ILE A 41 15.27 11.52 -4.17
CA ILE A 41 15.15 11.88 -5.59
C ILE A 41 14.17 10.93 -6.28
N ILE A 42 14.32 9.62 -6.07
CA ILE A 42 13.38 8.61 -6.62
C ILE A 42 11.96 8.89 -6.14
N PHE A 43 11.80 9.20 -4.85
CA PHE A 43 10.52 9.53 -4.24
C PHE A 43 9.91 10.77 -4.90
N ALA A 44 10.67 11.85 -5.05
CA ALA A 44 10.20 13.08 -5.68
C ALA A 44 9.80 12.86 -7.15
N VAL A 45 10.63 12.17 -7.94
CA VAL A 45 10.33 11.87 -9.35
C VAL A 45 9.10 10.96 -9.47
N SER A 46 8.97 9.94 -8.63
CA SER A 46 7.80 9.04 -8.66
C SER A 46 6.52 9.76 -8.26
N LEU A 47 6.61 10.65 -7.26
CA LEU A 47 5.49 11.46 -6.82
C LEU A 47 5.03 12.43 -7.93
N LEU A 48 5.97 13.13 -8.55
CA LEU A 48 5.69 14.00 -9.69
C LEU A 48 5.10 13.21 -10.87
N GLY A 49 5.66 12.05 -11.20
CA GLY A 49 5.13 11.17 -12.25
C GLY A 49 3.68 10.75 -11.99
N SER A 50 3.35 10.39 -10.75
CA SER A 50 1.98 10.03 -10.35
C SER A 50 1.01 11.21 -10.50
N PHE A 51 1.39 12.40 -10.05
CA PHE A 51 0.55 13.60 -10.18
C PHE A 51 0.38 14.03 -11.63
N LEU A 52 1.47 14.09 -12.40
CA LEU A 52 1.43 14.45 -13.82
C LEU A 52 0.63 13.44 -14.63
N GLY A 53 0.84 12.14 -14.41
CA GLY A 53 0.05 11.10 -15.08
C GLY A 53 -1.44 11.20 -14.77
N THR A 54 -1.79 11.50 -13.53
CA THR A 54 -3.19 11.69 -13.11
C THR A 54 -3.82 12.95 -13.74
N TYR A 55 -3.08 14.06 -13.80
CA TYR A 55 -3.60 15.33 -14.31
C TYR A 55 -3.65 15.39 -15.85
N LEU A 56 -2.73 14.71 -16.54
CA LEU A 56 -2.68 14.67 -18.00
C LEU A 56 -3.66 13.67 -18.62
N THR A 57 -4.30 12.83 -17.80
CA THR A 57 -5.29 11.85 -18.25
C THR A 57 -6.70 12.42 -18.09
N ALA A 58 -7.61 12.06 -19.00
CA ALA A 58 -9.01 12.48 -18.92
C ALA A 58 -9.65 12.02 -17.59
N PRO A 59 -10.52 12.84 -16.98
CA PRO A 59 -11.23 12.46 -15.77
C PRO A 59 -12.16 11.27 -16.05
N THR A 60 -12.21 10.32 -15.11
CA THR A 60 -13.08 9.16 -15.18
C THR A 60 -14.56 9.56 -15.21
N ASN A 61 -15.39 8.81 -15.93
CA ASN A 61 -16.83 9.07 -16.09
C ASN A 61 -17.57 9.08 -14.73
N MET A 62 -18.42 10.08 -14.53
CA MET A 62 -19.22 10.27 -13.32
C MET A 62 -20.13 9.08 -12.98
N GLU A 63 -20.69 8.38 -13.97
CA GLU A 63 -21.52 7.19 -13.73
C GLU A 63 -20.71 6.07 -13.08
N THR A 64 -19.48 5.85 -13.56
CA THR A 64 -18.55 4.89 -12.95
C THR A 64 -18.17 5.30 -11.53
N LEU A 65 -17.95 6.60 -11.28
CA LEU A 65 -17.65 7.11 -9.93
C LEU A 65 -18.83 6.91 -8.98
N LYS A 66 -20.06 7.14 -9.44
CA LYS A 66 -21.28 6.92 -8.65
C LYS A 66 -21.44 5.45 -8.30
N ALA A 67 -21.32 4.54 -9.28
CA ALA A 67 -21.39 3.10 -9.05
C ALA A 67 -20.31 2.61 -8.07
N PHE A 68 -19.07 3.09 -8.23
CA PHE A 68 -17.97 2.80 -7.31
C PHE A 68 -18.24 3.31 -5.90
N TYR A 69 -18.72 4.56 -5.77
CA TYR A 69 -19.02 5.16 -4.47
C TYR A 69 -20.16 4.42 -3.75
N ASN A 70 -21.18 3.97 -4.47
CA ASN A 70 -22.31 3.24 -3.89
C ASN A 70 -21.85 1.87 -3.34
N ASN A 71 -20.98 1.17 -4.07
CA ASN A 71 -20.47 -0.14 -3.69
C ASN A 71 -19.45 -0.07 -2.53
N VAL A 72 -18.38 0.71 -2.69
CA VAL A 72 -17.23 0.69 -1.77
C VAL A 72 -17.38 1.66 -0.60
N ARG A 73 -18.22 2.69 -0.75
CA ARG A 73 -18.44 3.76 0.25
C ARG A 73 -17.13 4.31 0.84
N PRO A 74 -16.23 4.82 0.00
CA PRO A 74 -14.91 5.24 0.44
C PRO A 74 -15.00 6.45 1.38
N TRP A 75 -14.12 6.47 2.38
CA TRP A 75 -13.92 7.62 3.25
C TRP A 75 -12.99 8.67 2.61
N GLY A 76 -13.04 9.92 3.09
CA GLY A 76 -12.15 11.01 2.63
C GLY A 76 -12.83 12.10 1.79
N TRP A 77 -12.12 12.60 0.77
CA TRP A 77 -12.49 13.79 -0.03
C TRP A 77 -13.41 13.48 -1.23
N TRP A 78 -14.44 12.67 -1.02
CA TRP A 78 -15.40 12.29 -2.08
C TRP A 78 -16.65 13.19 -2.14
N HIS A 79 -16.57 14.40 -1.58
CA HIS A 79 -17.69 15.33 -1.50
C HIS A 79 -18.40 15.65 -2.84
N PRO A 80 -17.69 15.90 -3.97
CA PRO A 80 -18.36 16.21 -5.23
C PRO A 80 -19.16 15.02 -5.79
N VAL A 81 -18.61 13.81 -5.68
CA VAL A 81 -19.27 12.58 -6.13
C VAL A 81 -20.48 12.26 -5.25
N TYR A 82 -20.33 12.35 -3.93
CA TYR A 82 -21.42 12.14 -2.98
C TYR A 82 -22.57 13.13 -3.21
N LYS A 83 -22.28 14.41 -3.47
CA LYS A 83 -23.32 15.40 -3.78
C LYS A 83 -24.04 15.07 -5.09
N ALA A 84 -23.31 14.64 -6.12
CA ALA A 84 -23.90 14.23 -7.39
C ALA A 84 -24.73 12.95 -7.27
N LEU A 85 -24.33 12.00 -6.41
CA LEU A 85 -25.06 10.77 -6.14
C LEU A 85 -26.34 11.04 -5.32
N LYS A 86 -26.27 11.92 -4.32
CA LYS A 86 -27.40 12.24 -3.44
C LYS A 86 -28.58 12.91 -4.14
N ILE A 87 -28.35 13.52 -5.30
CA ILE A 87 -29.41 14.05 -6.16
C ILE A 87 -30.25 12.91 -6.74
N ASP A 88 -29.60 11.81 -7.12
CA ASP A 88 -30.26 10.66 -7.74
C ASP A 88 -30.76 9.65 -6.70
N GLU A 89 -30.01 9.47 -5.61
CA GLU A 89 -30.29 8.52 -4.53
C GLU A 89 -30.16 9.18 -3.14
N PRO A 90 -31.27 9.70 -2.56
CA PRO A 90 -31.23 10.45 -1.30
C PRO A 90 -30.94 9.60 -0.05
N GLU A 91 -31.07 8.27 -0.15
CA GLU A 91 -30.85 7.33 0.96
C GLU A 91 -29.36 7.03 1.23
N VAL A 92 -28.46 7.39 0.31
CA VAL A 92 -27.03 7.10 0.46
C VAL A 92 -26.44 7.90 1.63
N THR A 93 -25.88 7.19 2.60
CA THR A 93 -25.22 7.77 3.76
C THR A 93 -23.70 7.80 3.59
N LYS A 94 -23.06 8.84 4.13
CA LYS A 94 -21.60 8.95 4.12
C LYS A 94 -20.99 7.97 5.12
N ASN A 95 -19.95 7.25 4.70
CA ASN A 95 -19.17 6.40 5.59
C ASN A 95 -18.40 7.24 6.64
N THR A 96 -18.57 6.91 7.93
CA THR A 96 -17.90 7.55 9.08
C THR A 96 -16.82 6.69 9.73
N ASP A 97 -16.55 5.49 9.19
CA ASP A 97 -15.69 4.48 9.82
C ASP A 97 -14.19 4.75 9.68
N PHE A 98 -13.80 5.93 9.17
CA PHE A 98 -12.40 6.35 8.99
C PHE A 98 -11.50 6.05 10.19
N LYS A 99 -11.98 6.29 11.41
CA LYS A 99 -11.20 6.04 12.64
C LYS A 99 -10.92 4.55 12.86
N ALA A 100 -11.92 3.71 12.62
CA ALA A 100 -11.78 2.26 12.78
C ALA A 100 -10.87 1.69 11.69
N ASP A 101 -11.01 2.16 10.45
CA ASP A 101 -10.17 1.75 9.33
C ASP A 101 -8.71 2.14 9.54
N MET A 102 -8.45 3.38 9.99
CA MET A 102 -7.10 3.84 10.28
C MET A 102 -6.45 3.08 11.44
N LEU A 103 -7.22 2.75 12.48
CA LEU A 103 -6.73 1.91 13.58
C LEU A 103 -6.37 0.51 13.09
N ASN A 104 -7.21 -0.09 12.25
CA ASN A 104 -6.94 -1.38 11.63
C ASN A 104 -5.66 -1.33 10.77
N CYS A 105 -5.45 -0.26 9.99
CA CYS A 105 -4.21 -0.06 9.24
C CYS A 105 -2.99 0.01 10.17
N LEU A 106 -3.06 0.76 11.27
CA LEU A 106 -1.96 0.87 12.23
C LEU A 106 -1.63 -0.48 12.88
N VAL A 107 -2.65 -1.21 13.33
CA VAL A 107 -2.48 -2.56 13.89
C VAL A 107 -1.90 -3.50 12.81
N GLY A 108 -2.33 -3.36 11.56
CA GLY A 108 -1.79 -4.09 10.41
C GLY A 108 -0.30 -3.83 10.17
N ILE A 109 0.17 -2.59 10.33
CA ILE A 109 1.61 -2.25 10.22
C ILE A 109 2.41 -2.95 11.32
N ILE A 110 1.92 -2.93 12.57
CA ILE A 110 2.57 -3.60 13.70
C ILE A 110 2.57 -5.13 13.48
N TRP A 111 1.44 -5.68 13.02
CA TRP A 111 1.29 -7.10 12.69
C TRP A 111 2.31 -7.53 11.62
N GLN A 112 2.36 -6.84 10.47
CA GLN A 112 3.33 -7.11 9.40
C GLN A 112 4.78 -6.97 9.88
N SER A 113 5.08 -5.93 10.64
CA SER A 113 6.43 -5.71 11.17
C SER A 113 6.85 -6.84 12.11
N SER A 114 5.95 -7.30 12.99
CA SER A 114 6.22 -8.41 13.91
C SER A 114 6.48 -9.73 13.17
N MET A 115 5.76 -9.97 12.06
CA MET A 115 5.94 -11.14 11.20
C MET A 115 7.34 -11.17 10.55
N VAL A 116 7.86 -10.01 10.12
CA VAL A 116 9.22 -9.89 9.54
C VAL A 116 10.30 -10.00 10.60
N LEU A 117 10.10 -9.42 11.79
CA LEU A 117 11.10 -9.44 12.87
C LEU A 117 11.27 -10.82 13.52
N LEU A 118 10.22 -11.64 13.55
CA LEU A 118 10.24 -12.96 14.17
C LEU A 118 11.34 -13.89 13.61
N PRO A 119 11.45 -14.15 12.29
CA PRO A 119 12.54 -14.97 11.75
C PRO A 119 13.92 -14.36 11.95
N ILE A 120 14.04 -13.02 11.97
CA ILE A 120 15.30 -12.32 12.21
C ILE A 120 15.78 -12.57 13.64
N TYR A 121 14.92 -12.36 14.65
CA TYR A 121 15.27 -12.60 16.05
C TYR A 121 15.56 -14.07 16.35
N PHE A 122 14.82 -14.98 15.70
CA PHE A 122 15.08 -16.40 15.79
C PHE A 122 16.45 -16.77 15.20
N MET A 123 16.80 -16.22 14.03
CA MET A 123 18.08 -16.46 13.37
C MET A 123 19.29 -15.99 14.20
N ILE A 124 19.20 -14.81 14.84
CA ILE A 124 20.26 -14.30 15.72
C ILE A 124 20.26 -14.96 17.12
N ARG A 125 19.37 -15.94 17.36
CA ARG A 125 19.21 -16.67 18.63
C ARG A 125 18.83 -15.79 19.83
N ASP A 126 18.18 -14.65 19.58
CA ASP A 126 17.64 -13.78 20.64
C ASP A 126 16.22 -14.24 21.01
N TYR A 127 16.15 -15.37 21.73
CA TYR A 127 14.89 -16.00 22.10
C TYR A 127 13.93 -15.10 22.89
N PRO A 128 14.39 -14.27 23.85
CA PRO A 128 13.50 -13.33 24.54
C PRO A 128 12.79 -12.37 23.59
N LYS A 129 13.53 -11.76 22.64
CA LYS A 129 12.92 -10.84 21.67
C LYS A 129 12.06 -11.57 20.63
N SER A 130 12.45 -12.77 20.24
CA SER A 130 11.64 -13.63 19.37
C SER A 130 10.28 -13.95 20.01
N LEU A 131 10.24 -14.21 21.32
CA LEU A 131 9.00 -14.49 22.04
C LEU A 131 8.11 -13.25 22.13
N ILE A 132 8.70 -12.07 22.38
CA ILE A 132 7.97 -10.80 22.38
C ILE A 132 7.35 -10.53 20.99
N ALA A 133 8.13 -10.72 19.91
CA ALA A 133 7.63 -10.55 18.55
C ALA A 133 6.48 -11.52 18.24
N LEU A 134 6.59 -12.78 18.67
CA LEU A 134 5.52 -13.77 18.54
C LEU A 134 4.26 -13.37 19.32
N LEU A 135 4.40 -12.87 20.55
CA LEU A 135 3.26 -12.40 21.34
C LEU A 135 2.56 -11.21 20.68
N ILE A 136 3.33 -10.23 20.19
CA ILE A 136 2.79 -9.07 19.46
C ILE A 136 2.03 -9.55 18.22
N PHE A 137 2.62 -10.48 17.45
CA PHE A 137 1.98 -11.06 16.27
C PHE A 137 0.65 -11.73 16.61
N ILE A 138 0.60 -12.55 17.68
CA ILE A 138 -0.64 -13.23 18.10
C ILE A 138 -1.69 -12.21 18.55
N ILE A 139 -1.33 -11.25 19.39
CA ILE A 139 -2.26 -10.23 19.92
C ILE A 139 -2.84 -9.40 18.77
N THR A 140 -1.99 -8.91 17.87
CA THR A 140 -2.44 -8.11 16.72
C THR A 140 -3.26 -8.92 15.72
N SER A 141 -2.96 -10.22 15.55
CA SER A 141 -3.81 -11.13 14.75
C SER A 141 -5.21 -11.26 15.35
N VAL A 142 -5.33 -11.40 16.67
CA VAL A 142 -6.62 -11.49 17.36
C VAL A 142 -7.39 -10.19 17.24
N ILE A 143 -6.74 -9.03 17.43
CA ILE A 143 -7.37 -7.73 17.25
C ILE A 143 -7.93 -7.61 15.82
N LEU A 144 -7.10 -7.83 14.80
CA LEU A 144 -7.51 -7.74 13.39
C LEU A 144 -8.61 -8.73 13.01
N LYS A 145 -8.62 -9.91 13.62
CA LYS A 145 -9.71 -10.88 13.41
C LYS A 145 -11.06 -10.23 13.75
N PHE A 146 -11.19 -9.63 14.93
CA PHE A 146 -12.46 -9.05 15.38
C PHE A 146 -12.75 -7.68 14.75
N THR A 147 -11.73 -6.83 14.59
CA THR A 147 -11.93 -5.46 14.12
C THR A 147 -12.02 -5.33 12.61
N TRP A 148 -11.47 -6.29 11.85
CA TRP A 148 -11.44 -6.26 10.40
C TRP A 148 -12.07 -7.52 9.78
N LEU A 149 -11.54 -8.72 10.05
CA LEU A 149 -11.96 -9.93 9.33
C LEU A 149 -13.44 -10.27 9.55
N ASP A 150 -13.92 -10.21 10.79
CA ASP A 150 -15.31 -10.50 11.11
C ASP A 150 -16.27 -9.46 10.51
N LYS A 151 -15.85 -8.20 10.39
CA LYS A 151 -16.64 -7.14 9.74
C LYS A 151 -16.72 -7.32 8.23
N VAL A 152 -15.63 -7.70 7.58
CA VAL A 152 -15.61 -7.98 6.13
C VAL A 152 -16.48 -9.20 5.80
N ARG A 153 -16.47 -10.24 6.65
CA ARG A 153 -17.31 -11.44 6.46
C ARG A 153 -18.82 -11.20 6.57
N GLN A 154 -19.23 -10.07 7.15
CA GLN A 154 -20.65 -9.71 7.28
C GLN A 154 -21.17 -8.93 6.07
N ILE A 155 -20.30 -8.55 5.13
CA ILE A 155 -20.70 -7.87 3.90
C ILE A 155 -21.29 -8.95 2.98
N PRO A 156 -22.58 -8.88 2.62
CA PRO A 156 -23.19 -9.84 1.71
C PRO A 156 -22.50 -9.75 0.34
N ASP A 157 -22.18 -10.91 -0.24
CA ASP A 157 -21.60 -10.96 -1.58
C ASP A 157 -22.63 -10.45 -2.59
N THR A 158 -22.16 -9.64 -3.55
CA THR A 158 -23.04 -8.98 -4.53
C THR A 158 -23.78 -10.00 -5.43
N GLU A 159 -23.31 -11.25 -5.47
CA GLU A 159 -23.94 -12.37 -6.17
C GLU A 159 -25.29 -12.78 -5.56
N ASP A 160 -25.45 -12.66 -4.24
CA ASP A 160 -26.68 -13.05 -3.53
C ASP A 160 -27.83 -12.06 -3.77
N LEU A 161 -27.53 -10.80 -4.13
CA LEU A 161 -28.52 -9.74 -4.42
C LEU A 161 -29.06 -9.79 -5.86
N SER A 162 -28.46 -10.59 -6.74
CA SER A 162 -28.92 -10.76 -8.13
C SER A 162 -29.83 -11.98 -8.34
N ASN A 163 -30.01 -12.80 -7.29
CA ASN A 163 -30.81 -14.01 -7.30
C ASN A 163 -32.17 -13.86 -6.56
N GLU A 164 -32.53 -12.64 -6.14
CA GLU A 164 -33.85 -12.27 -5.60
C GLU A 164 -34.64 -11.33 -6.53
#